data_AF-A0A1H9N118-F1
#
_entry.id   AF-A0A1H9N118-F1
#
_cell.length_a   1.000
_cell.length_b   1.000
_cell.length_c   1.000
_cell.angle_alpha   90.00
_cell.angle_beta   90.00
_cell.angle_gamma   90.00
#
_symmetry.space_group_name_H-M   'P 1'
#
loop_
_entity.id
_entity.type
_entity.pdbx_description
1 polymer ?
#
loop_
_entity_poly.entity_id
_entity_poly.type
_entity_poly.pdbx_seq_one_letter_code
_entity_poly.pdbx_strand_id
1 'polypeptide(L)'
;MLSAILAKLPLKACAIAFAALLAVGSIVGVYLYVSHLQNALVTSQSALATEKDQRAIAEKSLTDLKADNDAQVKNLEDLSKHNEAAEAEWQSVVVDTQTIDTGTDTHETADRLNALSARLNRMLEDASAGNNGDGQD
;
A
#
# COMPACT_ATOMS: atom_id res chain seq x y z
N MET A 1 27.72 68.31 -33.51
CA MET A 1 27.13 69.14 -32.44
C MET A 1 26.92 68.43 -31.10
N LEU A 2 26.87 67.08 -31.02
CA LEU A 2 26.92 66.36 -29.72
C LEU A 2 28.27 66.46 -28.98
N SER A 3 29.37 66.66 -29.71
CA SER A 3 30.73 66.71 -29.14
C SER A 3 31.02 67.96 -28.29
N ALA A 4 30.28 69.06 -28.49
CA ALA A 4 30.51 70.32 -27.77
C ALA A 4 29.76 70.43 -26.43
N ILE A 5 28.70 69.64 -26.23
CA ILE A 5 27.92 69.64 -24.98
C ILE A 5 28.65 68.85 -23.88
N LEU A 6 29.42 67.84 -24.25
CA LEU A 6 30.26 67.09 -23.31
C LEU A 6 31.45 67.89 -22.77
N ALA A 7 31.92 68.91 -23.51
CA ALA A 7 33.09 69.70 -23.15
C ALA A 7 32.86 70.76 -22.05
N LYS A 8 31.60 70.99 -21.65
CA LYS A 8 31.23 71.95 -20.58
C LYS A 8 30.63 71.30 -19.33
N LEU A 9 30.53 69.97 -19.29
CA LEU A 9 30.09 69.29 -18.06
C LEU A 9 31.28 69.21 -17.10
N PRO A 10 31.19 69.73 -15.85
CA PRO A 10 32.27 69.55 -14.89
C PRO A 10 32.45 68.05 -14.69
N LEU A 11 33.69 67.54 -14.84
CA LEU A 11 34.05 66.12 -14.73
C LEU A 11 33.44 65.45 -13.47
N LYS A 12 33.27 66.24 -12.41
CA LYS A 12 32.61 65.87 -11.15
C LYS A 12 31.12 65.50 -11.31
N ALA A 13 30.36 66.20 -12.16
CA ALA A 13 28.96 65.89 -12.42
C ALA A 13 28.80 64.56 -13.19
N CYS A 14 29.70 64.24 -14.13
CA CYS A 14 29.73 62.94 -14.78
C CYS A 14 30.09 61.81 -13.81
N ALA A 15 31.07 62.04 -12.92
CA ALA A 15 31.45 61.07 -11.90
C ALA A 15 30.30 60.79 -10.90
N ILE A 16 29.56 61.82 -10.49
CA ILE A 16 28.40 61.69 -9.60
C ILE A 16 27.25 60.93 -10.28
N ALA A 17 26.96 61.22 -11.56
CA ALA A 17 25.93 60.51 -12.31
C ALA A 17 26.26 59.01 -12.48
N PHE A 18 27.53 58.68 -12.72
CA PHE A 18 27.98 57.29 -12.83
C PHE A 18 27.92 56.56 -11.48
N ALA A 19 28.34 57.21 -10.39
CA ALA A 19 28.22 56.65 -9.04
C ALA A 19 26.75 56.43 -8.64
N ALA A 20 25.84 57.35 -9.00
CA ALA A 20 24.41 57.20 -8.77
C ALA A 20 23.81 56.02 -9.55
N LEU A 21 24.20 55.83 -10.82
CA LEU A 21 23.77 54.67 -11.62
C LEU A 21 24.26 53.34 -11.04
N LEU A 22 25.51 53.29 -10.56
CA LEU A 22 26.04 52.10 -9.90
C LEU A 22 25.29 51.78 -8.60
N ALA A 23 24.99 52.79 -7.79
CA ALA A 23 24.23 52.61 -6.55
C ALA A 23 22.80 52.11 -6.81
N VAL A 24 22.12 52.67 -7.82
CA VAL A 24 20.79 52.20 -8.23
C VAL A 24 20.86 50.78 -8.77
N GLY A 25 21.85 50.46 -9.60
CA GLY A 25 22.08 49.12 -10.13
C GLY A 25 22.31 48.08 -9.02
N SER A 26 23.09 48.42 -7.98
CA SER A 26 23.30 47.51 -6.84
C SER A 26 22.02 47.29 -6.03
N ILE A 27 21.21 48.33 -5.81
CA ILE A 27 19.94 48.21 -5.08
C ILE A 27 18.96 47.31 -5.85
N VAL A 28 18.83 47.52 -7.16
CA VAL A 28 17.98 46.69 -8.02
C VAL A 28 18.47 45.24 -8.05
N GLY A 29 19.78 45.02 -8.15
CA GLY A 29 20.38 43.68 -8.11
C GLY A 29 20.07 42.94 -6.81
N VAL A 30 20.21 43.62 -5.66
CA VAL A 30 19.86 43.06 -4.35
C VAL A 30 18.37 42.75 -4.26
N TYR A 31 17.51 43.64 -4.75
CA TYR A 31 16.05 43.42 -4.76
C TYR A 31 15.66 42.19 -5.58
N LEU A 32 16.19 42.05 -6.80
CA LEU A 32 15.92 40.89 -7.66
C LEU A 32 16.44 39.59 -7.04
N TYR A 33 17.61 39.63 -6.41
CA TYR A 33 18.18 38.48 -5.71
C TYR A 33 17.29 38.03 -4.54
N VAL A 34 16.84 38.96 -3.69
CA VAL A 34 15.94 38.66 -2.57
C VAL A 34 14.60 38.12 -3.07
N SER A 35 14.03 38.72 -4.12
CA SER A 35 12.78 38.24 -4.73
C SER A 35 12.93 36.82 -5.31
N HIS A 36 14.05 36.53 -5.96
CA HIS A 36 14.34 35.19 -6.47
C HIS A 36 14.48 34.17 -5.34
N LEU A 37 15.17 34.53 -4.24
CA LEU A 37 15.29 33.66 -3.06
C LEU A 37 13.93 33.38 -2.42
N GLN A 38 13.07 34.40 -2.30
CA GLN A 38 11.73 34.24 -1.74
C GLN A 38 10.89 33.29 -2.61
N ASN A 39 10.93 33.47 -3.93
CA ASN A 39 10.23 32.56 -4.85
C ASN A 39 10.77 31.14 -4.75
N ALA A 40 12.09 30.94 -4.73
CA ALA A 40 12.70 29.62 -4.57
C ALA A 40 12.33 28.97 -3.23
N LEU A 41 12.24 29.75 -2.15
CA LEU A 41 11.82 29.27 -0.84
C LEU A 41 10.35 28.83 -0.84
N VAL A 42 9.45 29.63 -1.42
CA VAL A 42 8.02 29.29 -1.55
C VAL A 42 7.84 28.03 -2.39
N THR A 43 8.53 27.93 -3.53
CA THR A 43 8.49 26.72 -4.37
C THR A 43 9.01 25.49 -3.62
N SER A 44 10.12 25.62 -2.90
CA SER A 44 10.69 24.51 -2.13
C SER A 44 9.77 24.07 -0.97
N GLN A 45 9.13 25.02 -0.29
CA GLN A 45 8.14 24.72 0.75
C GLN A 45 6.92 24.01 0.18
N SER A 46 6.42 24.46 -0.97
CA SER A 46 5.30 23.79 -1.65
C SER A 46 5.68 22.38 -2.09
N ALA A 47 6.87 22.19 -2.66
CA ALA A 47 7.35 20.87 -3.07
C ALA A 47 7.49 19.92 -1.87
N LEU A 48 8.02 20.42 -0.74
CA LEU A 48 8.14 19.64 0.49
C LEU A 48 6.77 19.26 1.08
N ALA A 49 5.78 20.16 1.01
CA ALA A 49 4.42 19.85 1.43
C ALA A 49 3.81 18.74 0.58
N THR A 50 3.94 18.82 -0.75
CA THR A 50 3.49 17.76 -1.66
C THR A 50 4.20 16.43 -1.40
N GLU A 51 5.52 16.43 -1.16
CA GLU A 51 6.25 15.20 -0.85
C GLU A 51 5.76 14.57 0.47
N LYS A 52 5.48 15.38 1.50
CA LYS A 52 4.94 14.89 2.77
C LYS A 52 3.55 14.28 2.60
N ASP A 53 2.67 14.91 1.84
CA ASP A 53 1.34 14.37 1.56
C ASP A 53 1.43 13.04 0.79
N GLN A 54 2.32 12.96 -0.22
CA GLN A 54 2.55 11.72 -0.95
C GLN A 54 3.10 10.61 -0.05
N ARG A 55 4.04 10.93 0.84
CA ARG A 55 4.56 9.97 1.83
C ARG A 55 3.46 9.49 2.76
N ALA A 56 2.62 10.38 3.27
CA ALA A 56 1.52 10.00 4.15
C ALA A 56 0.50 9.07 3.45
N ILE A 57 0.20 9.34 2.17
CA ILE A 57 -0.66 8.46 1.35
C ILE A 57 0.00 7.09 1.15
N ALA A 58 1.30 7.07 0.82
CA ALA A 58 2.03 5.82 0.62
C ALA A 58 2.14 4.99 1.90
N GLU A 59 2.41 5.61 3.04
CA GLU A 59 2.46 4.95 4.36
C GLU A 59 1.11 4.34 4.74
N LYS A 60 0.02 5.08 4.49
CA LYS A 60 -1.34 4.56 4.69
C LYS A 60 -1.60 3.36 3.78
N SER A 61 -1.32 3.47 2.49
CA SER A 61 -1.51 2.37 1.53
C SER A 61 -0.71 1.14 1.91
N LEU A 62 0.53 1.30 2.40
CA LEU A 62 1.37 0.18 2.84
C LEU A 62 0.78 -0.47 4.09
N THR A 63 0.26 0.33 5.03
CA THR A 63 -0.41 -0.18 6.23
C THR A 63 -1.65 -0.99 5.87
N ASP A 64 -2.48 -0.48 4.97
CA ASP A 64 -3.69 -1.16 4.50
C ASP A 64 -3.34 -2.47 3.78
N LEU A 65 -2.34 -2.45 2.89
CA LEU A 65 -1.87 -3.63 2.17
C LEU A 65 -1.30 -4.70 3.12
N LYS A 66 -0.59 -4.27 4.16
CA LYS A 66 -0.05 -5.18 5.17
C LYS A 66 -1.17 -5.84 5.98
N ALA A 67 -2.18 -5.07 6.39
CA ALA A 67 -3.32 -5.62 7.12
C ALA A 67 -4.11 -6.64 6.28
N ASP A 68 -4.31 -6.36 4.99
CA ASP A 68 -4.93 -7.28 4.04
C ASP A 68 -4.08 -8.55 3.87
N ASN A 69 -2.77 -8.42 3.71
CA ASN A 69 -1.87 -9.56 3.60
C ASN A 69 -1.88 -10.44 4.87
N ASP A 70 -1.81 -9.83 6.05
CA ASP A 70 -1.89 -10.54 7.33
C ASP A 70 -3.22 -11.30 7.48
N ALA A 71 -4.34 -10.70 7.01
CA ALA A 71 -5.64 -11.36 7.00
C ALA A 71 -5.70 -12.55 6.04
N GLN A 72 -5.16 -12.41 4.83
CA GLN A 72 -5.09 -13.51 3.85
C GLN A 72 -4.21 -14.66 4.34
N VAL A 73 -3.04 -14.36 4.94
CA VAL A 73 -2.16 -15.38 5.52
C VAL A 73 -2.89 -16.15 6.61
N LYS A 74 -3.60 -15.46 7.50
CA LYS A 74 -4.41 -16.11 8.53
C LYS A 74 -5.50 -17.00 7.94
N ASN A 75 -6.19 -16.54 6.89
CA ASN A 75 -7.20 -17.34 6.20
C ASN A 75 -6.58 -18.61 5.60
N LEU A 76 -5.41 -18.50 4.96
CA LEU A 76 -4.68 -19.66 4.43
C LEU A 76 -4.24 -20.64 5.53
N GLU A 77 -3.79 -20.15 6.68
CA GLU A 77 -3.46 -21.00 7.83
C GLU A 77 -4.70 -21.74 8.36
N ASP A 78 -5.84 -21.07 8.44
CA ASP A 78 -7.09 -21.66 8.89
C ASP A 78 -7.61 -22.70 7.88
N LEU A 79 -7.55 -22.42 6.57
CA LEU A 79 -7.83 -23.40 5.51
C LEU A 79 -6.89 -24.60 5.57
N SER A 80 -5.59 -24.38 5.81
CA SER A 80 -4.61 -25.46 5.92
C SER A 80 -4.96 -26.41 7.06
N LYS A 81 -5.32 -25.87 8.23
CA LYS A 81 -5.75 -26.68 9.39
C LYS A 81 -7.05 -27.43 9.09
N HIS A 82 -8.01 -26.77 8.45
CA HIS A 82 -9.26 -27.42 8.05
C HIS A 82 -9.00 -28.58 7.09
N ASN A 83 -8.09 -28.41 6.12
CA ASN A 83 -7.70 -29.45 5.18
C ASN A 83 -6.97 -30.62 5.86
N GLU A 84 -6.06 -30.34 6.80
CA GLU A 84 -5.39 -31.37 7.59
C GLU A 84 -6.39 -32.20 8.43
N ALA A 85 -7.37 -31.53 9.05
CA ALA A 85 -8.42 -32.19 9.81
C ALA A 85 -9.31 -33.06 8.90
N ALA A 86 -9.71 -32.54 7.73
CA ALA A 86 -10.51 -33.26 6.75
C ALA A 86 -9.76 -34.50 6.21
N GLU A 87 -8.46 -34.37 5.92
CA GLU A 87 -7.62 -35.49 5.48
C GLU A 87 -7.52 -36.58 6.56
N ALA A 88 -7.32 -36.20 7.82
CA ALA A 88 -7.31 -37.16 8.93
C ALA A 88 -8.66 -37.89 9.08
N GLU A 89 -9.77 -37.17 8.90
CA GLU A 89 -11.10 -37.76 8.94
C GLU A 89 -11.33 -38.73 7.78
N TRP A 90 -10.92 -38.37 6.56
CA TRP A 90 -10.96 -39.25 5.40
C TRP A 90 -10.15 -40.52 5.61
N GLN A 91 -8.93 -40.41 6.15
CA GLN A 91 -8.10 -41.58 6.46
C GLN A 91 -8.78 -42.49 7.49
N SER A 92 -9.43 -41.92 8.51
CA SER A 92 -10.21 -42.71 9.48
C SER A 92 -11.37 -43.44 8.81
N VAL A 93 -12.13 -42.79 7.94
CA VAL A 93 -13.23 -43.43 7.18
C VAL A 93 -12.71 -44.55 6.28
N VAL A 94 -11.55 -44.35 5.63
CA VAL A 94 -10.91 -45.38 4.79
C VAL A 94 -10.55 -46.61 5.61
N VAL A 95 -9.93 -46.42 6.78
CA VAL A 95 -9.59 -47.53 7.69
C VAL A 95 -10.86 -48.23 8.20
N ASP A 96 -11.87 -47.47 8.60
CA ASP A 96 -13.16 -48.03 9.06
C ASP A 96 -13.79 -48.88 7.95
N THR A 97 -13.76 -48.40 6.70
CA THR A 97 -14.30 -49.13 5.54
C THR A 97 -13.52 -50.43 5.27
N GLN A 98 -12.18 -50.39 5.37
CA GLN A 98 -11.32 -51.55 5.14
C GLN A 98 -11.44 -52.63 6.23
N THR A 99 -11.88 -52.25 7.42
CA THR A 99 -12.00 -53.14 8.58
C THR A 99 -13.41 -53.70 8.80
N ILE A 100 -14.39 -53.29 7.97
CA ILE A 100 -15.72 -53.92 7.95
C ILE A 100 -15.57 -55.34 7.39
N ASP A 101 -15.69 -56.32 8.29
CA ASP A 101 -15.78 -57.73 7.93
C ASP A 101 -17.25 -58.10 7.66
N THR A 102 -17.55 -58.51 6.42
CA THR A 102 -18.90 -58.94 6.02
C THR A 102 -19.21 -60.39 6.42
N GLY A 103 -18.27 -61.07 7.08
CA GLY A 103 -18.38 -62.47 7.51
C GLY A 103 -18.98 -62.68 8.92
N THR A 104 -19.19 -61.61 9.69
CA THR A 104 -19.75 -61.64 11.06
C THR A 104 -21.26 -61.36 11.08
N ASP A 105 -21.85 -61.18 12.27
CA ASP A 105 -23.28 -60.91 12.45
C ASP A 105 -23.76 -59.77 11.53
N THR A 106 -24.70 -60.11 10.65
CA THR A 106 -25.32 -59.19 9.70
C THR A 106 -25.90 -57.94 10.35
N HIS A 107 -26.33 -58.02 11.62
CA HIS A 107 -26.87 -56.85 12.32
C HIS A 107 -25.76 -55.87 12.71
N GLU A 108 -24.64 -56.36 13.26
CA GLU A 108 -23.48 -55.53 13.61
C GLU A 108 -22.85 -54.88 12.38
N THR A 109 -22.79 -55.62 11.26
CA THR A 109 -22.29 -55.09 9.98
C THR A 109 -23.18 -53.96 9.47
N ALA A 110 -24.50 -54.11 9.56
CA ALA A 110 -25.46 -53.07 9.14
C ALA A 110 -25.35 -51.81 10.01
N ASP A 111 -25.17 -51.95 11.33
CA ASP A 111 -24.98 -50.82 12.24
C ASP A 111 -23.70 -50.04 11.93
N ARG A 112 -22.59 -50.74 11.67
CA ARG A 112 -21.31 -50.13 11.26
C ARG A 112 -21.43 -49.39 9.93
N LEU A 113 -22.08 -49.97 8.93
CA LEU A 113 -22.31 -49.34 7.62
C LEU A 113 -23.20 -48.09 7.72
N ASN A 114 -24.24 -48.12 8.57
CA ASN A 114 -25.09 -46.96 8.82
C ASN A 114 -24.32 -45.83 9.52
N ALA A 115 -23.50 -46.15 10.51
CA ALA A 115 -22.65 -45.18 11.19
C ALA A 115 -21.64 -44.52 10.23
N LEU A 116 -21.01 -45.32 9.37
CA LEU A 116 -20.08 -44.84 8.34
C LEU A 116 -20.79 -43.93 7.33
N SER A 117 -21.98 -44.33 6.86
CA SER A 117 -22.78 -43.53 5.92
C SER A 117 -23.20 -42.19 6.51
N ALA A 118 -23.62 -42.18 7.78
CA ALA A 118 -23.95 -40.94 8.50
C ALA A 118 -22.74 -40.03 8.72
N ARG A 119 -21.54 -40.59 8.85
CA ARG A 119 -20.28 -39.83 8.95
C ARG A 119 -19.89 -39.22 7.60
N LEU A 120 -19.93 -40.01 6.52
CA LEU A 120 -19.67 -39.54 5.16
C LEU A 120 -20.63 -38.42 4.74
N ASN A 121 -21.92 -38.54 5.06
CA ASN A 121 -22.88 -37.47 4.78
C ASN A 121 -22.55 -36.17 5.51
N ARG A 122 -22.09 -36.23 6.77
CA ARG A 122 -21.65 -35.04 7.51
C ARG A 122 -20.42 -34.40 6.88
N MET A 123 -19.42 -35.20 6.48
CA MET A 123 -18.24 -34.68 5.78
C MET A 123 -18.60 -34.02 4.43
N LEU A 124 -19.56 -34.60 3.70
CA LEU A 124 -20.09 -34.01 2.46
C LEU A 124 -20.86 -32.70 2.72
N GLU A 125 -21.66 -32.65 3.78
CA GLU A 125 -22.37 -31.45 4.19
C GLU A 125 -21.39 -30.33 4.57
N ASP A 126 -20.37 -30.63 5.38
CA ASP A 126 -19.32 -29.68 5.77
C ASP A 126 -18.53 -29.18 4.56
N ALA A 127 -18.17 -30.06 3.62
CA ALA A 127 -17.52 -29.66 2.36
C ALA A 127 -18.42 -28.78 1.49
N SER A 128 -19.73 -29.05 1.46
CA SER A 128 -20.70 -28.24 0.70
C SER A 128 -20.97 -26.88 1.32
N ALA A 129 -20.94 -26.79 2.66
CA ALA A 129 -21.09 -25.56 3.40
C ALA A 129 -19.84 -24.66 3.27
N GLY A 130 -18.65 -25.26 3.30
CA GLY A 130 -17.38 -24.56 3.06
C GLY A 130 -17.26 -23.93 1.67
N ASN A 131 -17.90 -24.52 0.65
CA ASN A 131 -17.89 -23.99 -0.72
C ASN A 131 -18.90 -22.84 -0.97
N ASN A 132 -19.85 -22.62 -0.06
CA ASN A 132 -20.89 -21.57 -0.19
C ASN A 132 -20.57 -20.29 0.61
N GLY A 133 -19.46 -20.26 1.36
CA GLY A 133 -19.06 -19.13 2.22
C GLY A 133 -18.24 -18.03 1.52
N ASP A 134 -17.65 -18.29 0.36
CA ASP A 134 -16.78 -17.34 -0.36
C ASP A 134 -17.51 -16.52 -1.45
N GLY A 135 -18.85 -16.64 -1.53
CA GLY A 135 -19.67 -16.09 -2.62
C GLY A 135 -20.75 -15.08 -2.21
N GLN A 136 -20.65 -14.47 -1.04
CA GLN A 136 -21.55 -13.36 -0.65
C GLN A 136 -20.74 -12.09 -0.38
N ASP A 137 -20.49 -11.36 -1.47
CA ASP A 137 -20.33 -9.90 -1.45
C ASP A 137 -21.63 -9.21 -1.02
#